data_AF-A0A2N1JRL4-F1
#
_entry.id   AF-A0A2N1JRL4-F1
#
_cell.length_a   1.000
_cell.length_b   1.000
_cell.length_c   1.000
_cell.angle_alpha   90.00
_cell.angle_beta   90.00
_cell.angle_gamma   90.00
#
_symmetry.space_group_name_H-M   'P 1'
#
loop_
_entity.id
_entity.type
_entity.pdbx_description
1 polymer ?
#
loop_
_entity_poly.entity_id
_entity_poly.type
_entity_poly.pdbx_seq_one_letter_code
_entity_poly.pdbx_strand_id
1 'polypeptide(L)' 'MNKADTRVIVVGRNGFKFSSGFDSSEDIKRLPHDYTGGIWANRINKIAPLFKK' A
#
# COMPACT_ATOMS: atom_id res chain seq x y z
N MET A 1 11.71 -13.25 6.60
CA MET A 1 10.23 -13.32 6.51
C MET A 1 9.75 -14.48 5.65
N ASN A 2 10.31 -14.70 4.46
CA ASN A 2 9.92 -15.84 3.59
C ASN A 2 10.07 -17.23 4.24
N LYS A 3 11.01 -17.42 5.18
CA LYS A 3 11.19 -18.69 5.90
C LYS A 3 10.04 -19.05 6.87
N ALA A 4 9.17 -18.09 7.17
CA ALA A 4 8.06 -18.23 8.12
C ALA A 4 6.74 -17.73 7.51
N ASP A 5 6.62 -17.75 6.17
CA ASP A 5 5.44 -17.32 5.40
C ASP A 5 4.86 -15.96 5.82
N THR A 6 5.73 -15.05 6.27
CA THR A 6 5.29 -13.77 6.82
C THR A 6 5.08 -12.76 5.70
N ARG A 7 3.89 -12.16 5.63
CA ARG A 7 3.57 -11.07 4.68
C ARG A 7 3.75 -9.71 5.35
N VAL A 8 4.46 -8.81 4.67
CA VAL A 8 4.61 -7.40 5.09
C VAL A 8 3.56 -6.56 4.41
N ILE A 9 2.80 -5.79 5.19
CA ILE A 9 1.85 -4.80 4.68
C ILE A 9 2.25 -3.41 5.18
N VAL A 10 2.48 -2.46 4.27
CA VAL A 10 2.74 -1.06 4.59
C VAL A 10 1.41 -0.29 4.63
N VAL A 11 1.24 0.51 5.67
CA VAL A 11 0.07 1.36 5.86
C VAL A 11 0.42 2.82 5.61
N GLY A 12 -0.56 3.60 5.13
CA GLY A 12 -0.42 5.03 4.92
C GLY A 12 -0.40 5.80 6.24
N ARG A 13 0.09 7.05 6.17
CA ARG A 13 0.10 7.98 7.30
C ARG A 13 -0.69 9.23 6.93
N ASN A 14 -1.73 9.54 7.71
CA ASN A 14 -2.54 10.74 7.53
C ASN A 14 -2.35 11.78 8.65
N GLY A 15 -1.32 11.64 9.49
CA GLY A 15 -1.04 12.60 10.57
C GLY A 15 -2.03 12.56 11.76
N PHE A 16 -3.04 11.69 11.72
CA PHE A 16 -4.00 11.44 12.81
C PHE A 16 -3.59 10.25 13.68
N LYS A 17 -4.41 9.93 14.69
CA LYS A 17 -4.19 8.84 15.65
C LYS A 17 -4.20 7.42 15.05
N PHE A 18 -4.75 7.25 13.85
CA PHE A 18 -4.90 5.94 13.20
C PHE A 18 -4.16 5.87 11.86
N SER A 19 -3.73 4.67 11.50
CA SER A 19 -3.18 4.35 10.18
C SER A 19 -4.21 4.63 9.08
N SER A 20 -3.74 5.08 7.92
CA SER A 20 -4.57 5.30 6.75
C SER A 20 -4.24 4.30 5.63
N GLY A 21 -5.07 4.28 4.59
CA GLY A 21 -4.78 3.52 3.37
C GLY A 21 -3.94 4.32 2.38
N PHE A 22 -3.36 3.60 1.42
CA PHE A 22 -2.89 4.15 0.15
C PHE A 22 -4.10 4.22 -0.78
N ASP A 23 -4.75 5.39 -0.84
CA ASP A 23 -6.10 5.53 -1.42
C ASP A 23 -6.12 6.46 -2.64
N SER A 24 -4.94 6.93 -3.09
CA SER A 24 -4.73 7.84 -4.22
C SER A 24 -3.51 7.44 -5.06
N SER A 25 -3.44 7.93 -6.30
CA SER A 25 -2.25 7.74 -7.16
C SER A 25 -1.00 8.42 -6.61
N GLU A 26 -1.16 9.50 -5.86
CA GLU A 26 -0.08 10.21 -5.17
C GLU A 26 0.51 9.38 -4.04
N ASP A 27 -0.31 8.64 -3.29
CA ASP A 27 0.17 7.70 -2.28
C ASP A 27 1.03 6.61 -2.92
N ILE A 28 0.61 6.07 -4.07
CA ILE A 28 1.36 5.02 -4.79
C ILE A 28 2.72 5.54 -5.25
N LYS A 29 2.81 6.79 -5.74
CA LYS A 29 4.07 7.40 -6.18
C LYS A 29 5.11 7.57 -5.08
N ARG A 30 4.71 7.47 -3.80
CA ARG A 30 5.64 7.54 -2.66
C ARG A 30 6.34 6.21 -2.39
N LEU A 31 5.85 5.12 -2.98
CA LEU A 31 6.50 3.81 -2.88
C LEU A 31 7.72 3.77 -3.81
N PRO A 32 8.77 3.01 -3.44
CA PRO A 32 9.84 2.67 -4.38
C PRO A 32 9.28 2.03 -5.65
N HIS A 33 9.91 2.31 -6.80
CA HIS A 33 9.48 1.80 -8.11
C HIS A 33 9.28 0.28 -8.13
N ASP A 34 10.16 -0.47 -7.46
CA ASP A 34 10.14 -1.94 -7.43
C ASP A 34 9.62 -2.50 -6.10
N TYR A 35 8.71 -1.77 -5.44
CA TYR A 35 8.10 -2.23 -4.20
C TYR A 35 7.18 -3.45 -4.45
N THR A 36 7.54 -4.59 -3.87
CA THR A 36 6.82 -5.87 -4.05
C THR A 36 6.05 -6.32 -2.80
N GLY A 37 6.13 -5.57 -1.71
CA GLY A 37 5.38 -5.84 -0.48
C GLY A 37 3.88 -5.52 -0.63
N GLY A 38 3.09 -5.88 0.37
CA GLY A 38 1.68 -5.48 0.40
C GLY A 38 1.51 -4.03 0.82
N ILE A 39 0.41 -3.41 0.42
CA ILE A 39 -0.07 -2.12 0.92
C ILE A 39 -1.49 -2.25 1.45
N TRP A 40 -1.82 -1.47 2.47
CA TRP A 40 -3.19 -1.34 2.96
C TRP A 40 -3.92 -0.25 2.18
N ALA A 41 -5.13 -0.54 1.70
CA ALA A 41 -5.98 0.40 1.00
C ALA A 41 -7.43 0.31 1.51
N ASN A 42 -8.02 1.46 1.84
CA ASN A 42 -9.42 1.58 2.21
C ASN A 42 -10.32 1.72 0.97
N ARG A 43 -9.75 2.19 -0.15
CA ARG A 43 -10.45 2.42 -1.42
C ARG A 43 -9.77 1.70 -2.58
N ILE A 44 -9.87 0.38 -2.56
CA ILE A 44 -9.28 -0.49 -3.59
C ILE A 44 -9.76 -0.14 -5.00
N ASN A 45 -11.01 0.29 -5.16
CA ASN A 45 -11.59 0.68 -6.45
C ASN A 45 -10.87 1.84 -7.13
N LYS A 46 -10.18 2.72 -6.37
CA LYS A 46 -9.45 3.85 -6.93
C LYS A 46 -8.03 3.50 -7.34
N ILE A 47 -7.37 2.64 -6.58
CA ILE A 47 -5.96 2.33 -6.78
C ILE A 47 -5.74 1.05 -7.61
N ALA A 48 -6.66 0.09 -7.58
CA ALA A 48 -6.53 -1.16 -8.34
C ALA A 48 -6.28 -0.95 -9.84
N PRO A 49 -6.91 0.01 -10.54
CA PRO A 49 -6.64 0.26 -11.96
C PRO A 49 -5.21 0.72 -12.27
N LEU A 50 -4.47 1.21 -11.26
CA LEU A 50 -3.07 1.64 -11.43
C LEU A 50 -2.10 0.46 -11.48
N PHE A 51 -2.50 -0.69 -10.95
CA PHE A 51 -1.70 -1.90 -10.95
C PHE A 51 -2.10 -2.78 -12.13
N LYS A 52 -1.14 -3.05 -13.02
CA LYS A 52 -1.35 -4.01 -14.11
C LYS A 52 -1.20 -5.43 -13.56
N LYS A 53 -2.09 -6.32 -13.98
CA LYS A 53 -1.91 -7.77 -13.84
C LYS A 53 -1.13 -8.30 -15.03
#